data_AF-A0A2G9P0Z8-F1
#
_entry.id   AF-A0A2G9P0Z8-F1
#
_cell.length_a   1.000
_cell.length_b   1.000
_cell.length_c   1.000
_cell.angle_alpha   90.00
_cell.angle_beta   90.00
_cell.angle_gamma   90.00
#
_symmetry.space_group_name_H-M   'P 1'
#
loop_
_entity.id
_entity.type
_entity.pdbx_description
1 polymer ?
#
loop_
_entity_poly.entity_id
_entity_poly.type
_entity_poly.pdbx_seq_one_letter_code
_entity_poly.pdbx_strand_id
1 'polypeptide(L)'
;MWKVTEEQFFDIWKQEGRGWYDKEVNLGQDNDGIPIVTITSGNKSESNTPSDNYLKTMSIGLEETYHLDKKTTLEYLIEKPGIKDNMTNEKLLEIINSN
;
A
#
# COMPACT_ATOMS: atom_id res chain seq x y z
N MET A 1 -6.12 6.75 -7.14
CA MET A 1 -4.84 7.25 -7.73
C MET A 1 -4.77 8.74 -7.51
N TRP A 2 -3.57 9.28 -7.27
CA TRP A 2 -3.38 10.71 -7.05
C TRP A 2 -2.83 11.38 -8.31
N LYS A 3 -3.48 12.46 -8.75
CA LYS A 3 -3.01 13.29 -9.86
C LYS A 3 -2.20 14.45 -9.28
N VAL A 4 -0.91 14.46 -9.57
CA VAL A 4 0.06 15.42 -9.03
C VAL A 4 0.91 16.00 -10.16
N THR A 5 1.55 17.14 -9.92
CA THR A 5 2.58 17.65 -10.84
C THR A 5 3.85 16.81 -10.75
N GLU A 6 4.72 16.93 -11.75
CA GLU A 6 6.03 16.29 -11.74
C GLU A 6 6.89 16.75 -10.53
N GLU A 7 6.82 18.04 -10.18
CA GLU A 7 7.51 18.57 -8.99
C GLU A 7 7.00 17.92 -7.70
N GLN A 8 5.67 17.83 -7.54
CA GLN A 8 5.05 17.17 -6.38
C GLN A 8 5.41 15.68 -6.29
N PHE A 9 5.53 15.00 -7.45
CA PHE A 9 6.00 13.62 -7.48
C PHE A 9 7.43 13.50 -6.92
N PHE A 10 8.35 14.39 -7.30
CA PHE A 10 9.70 14.38 -6.75
C PHE A 10 9.75 14.70 -5.25
N ASP A 11 8.86 15.56 -4.77
CA ASP A 11 8.72 15.84 -3.33
C ASP A 11 8.20 14.62 -2.55
N ILE A 12 7.24 13.88 -3.10
CA ILE A 12 6.76 12.61 -2.54
C ILE A 12 7.91 11.60 -2.50
N TRP A 13 8.64 11.43 -3.60
CA TRP A 13 9.76 10.49 -3.67
C TRP A 13 10.86 10.85 -2.64
N LYS A 14 11.13 12.14 -2.44
CA LYS A 14 12.06 12.58 -1.42
C LYS A 14 11.60 12.20 0.00
N GLN A 15 10.30 12.27 0.29
CA GLN A 15 9.73 11.90 1.59
C GLN A 15 9.74 10.39 1.86
N GLU A 16 9.44 9.57 0.85
CA GLU A 16 9.52 8.09 0.95
C GLU A 16 10.95 7.59 1.22
N GLY A 17 11.96 8.41 0.88
CA GLY A 17 13.35 8.13 1.13
C GLY A 17 14.01 7.35 -0.01
N ARG A 18 14.84 8.05 -0.79
CA ARG A 18 15.53 7.50 -1.97
C ARG A 18 16.47 6.32 -1.70
N GLY A 19 16.81 6.04 -0.44
CA GLY A 19 17.60 4.87 -0.06
C GLY A 19 16.77 3.58 0.04
N TRP A 20 15.48 3.69 0.36
CA TRP A 20 14.57 2.55 0.53
C TRP A 20 13.68 2.33 -0.70
N TYR A 21 13.29 3.42 -1.34
CA TYR A 21 12.45 3.44 -2.53
C TYR A 21 13.23 4.12 -3.65
N ASP A 22 14.14 3.40 -4.31
CA ASP A 22 15.10 3.95 -5.29
C ASP A 22 14.68 3.74 -6.74
N LYS A 23 13.54 3.05 -6.97
CA LYS A 23 13.09 2.66 -8.31
C LYS A 23 11.70 3.18 -8.61
N GLU A 24 11.58 3.96 -9.68
CA GLU A 24 10.30 4.28 -10.32
C GLU A 24 9.84 3.12 -11.22
N VAL A 25 8.54 2.86 -11.23
CA VAL A 25 7.90 1.87 -12.10
C VAL A 25 6.71 2.51 -12.81
N ASN A 26 6.73 2.45 -14.14
CA ASN A 26 5.60 2.85 -14.97
C ASN A 26 4.55 1.73 -15.00
N LEU A 27 3.31 2.07 -14.64
CA LEU A 27 2.16 1.16 -14.56
C LEU A 27 1.21 1.30 -15.76
N GLY A 28 1.57 2.13 -16.74
CA GLY A 28 0.78 2.43 -17.94
C GLY A 28 0.30 3.88 -17.95
N GLN A 29 -0.85 4.09 -18.58
CA GLN A 29 -1.51 5.39 -18.69
C GLN A 29 -2.96 5.25 -18.22
N ASP A 30 -3.52 6.33 -17.67
CA ASP A 30 -4.95 6.42 -17.40
C ASP A 30 -5.76 6.68 -18.68
N ASN A 31 -7.07 6.82 -18.53
CA ASN A 31 -8.00 7.05 -19.65
C ASN A 31 -7.76 8.40 -20.38
N ASP A 32 -7.07 9.35 -19.76
CA ASP A 32 -6.73 10.65 -20.33
C ASP A 32 -5.31 10.64 -20.96
N GLY A 33 -4.64 9.49 -20.98
CA GLY A 33 -3.27 9.34 -21.49
C GLY A 33 -2.20 9.81 -20.51
N ILE A 34 -2.54 10.04 -19.24
CA ILE A 34 -1.61 10.52 -18.21
C ILE A 34 -0.83 9.32 -17.65
N PRO A 35 0.51 9.37 -17.57
CA PRO A 35 1.30 8.28 -17.01
C PRO A 35 0.93 7.98 -15.56
N ILE A 36 0.77 6.69 -15.25
CA ILE A 36 0.64 6.20 -13.88
C ILE A 36 1.99 5.64 -13.48
N VAL A 37 2.57 6.19 -12.41
CA VAL A 37 3.86 5.74 -11.87
C VAL A 37 3.75 5.40 -10.39
N THR A 38 4.61 4.53 -9.92
CA THR A 38 4.81 4.23 -8.50
C THR A 38 6.31 4.16 -8.19
N ILE A 39 6.65 4.24 -6.92
CA ILE A 39 8.03 4.11 -6.44
C ILE A 39 8.12 2.85 -5.57
N THR A 40 9.19 2.07 -5.72
CA THR A 40 9.46 0.83 -4.99
C THR A 40 10.96 0.68 -4.73
N SER A 41 11.35 -0.26 -3.87
CA SER A 41 12.74 -0.73 -3.81
C SER A 41 13.11 -1.50 -5.08
N GLY A 42 14.27 -1.19 -5.66
CA GLY A 42 14.91 -1.98 -6.71
C GLY A 42 15.45 -3.32 -6.21
N ASN A 43 15.68 -3.43 -4.90
CA ASN A 43 16.14 -4.65 -4.23
C ASN A 43 14.97 -5.37 -3.56
N LYS A 44 14.95 -6.71 -3.67
CA LYS A 44 13.97 -7.52 -2.95
C LYS A 44 14.44 -7.74 -1.52
N SER A 45 13.67 -7.25 -0.54
CA SER A 45 13.88 -7.53 0.88
C SER A 45 13.00 -8.70 1.34
N GLU A 46 13.33 -9.26 2.50
CA GLU A 46 12.42 -10.16 3.21
C GLU A 46 11.12 -9.43 3.59
N SER A 47 10.01 -10.16 3.59
CA SER A 47 8.70 -9.61 3.94
C SER A 47 8.48 -9.71 5.45
N ASN A 48 8.60 -8.58 6.13
CA ASN A 48 8.33 -8.49 7.56
C ASN A 48 6.85 -8.25 7.84
N THR A 49 6.37 -8.75 8.98
CA THR A 49 5.01 -8.48 9.46
C THR A 49 4.82 -6.98 9.70
N PRO A 50 3.85 -6.31 9.04
CA PRO A 50 3.59 -4.91 9.29
C PRO A 50 2.99 -4.70 10.69
N SER A 51 3.18 -3.50 11.26
CA SER A 51 2.58 -3.14 12.55
C SER A 51 1.05 -3.00 12.47
N ASP A 52 0.37 -3.21 13.59
CA ASP A 52 -1.09 -3.03 13.71
C ASP A 52 -1.55 -1.65 13.21
N ASN A 53 -0.84 -0.57 13.56
CA ASN A 53 -1.17 0.79 13.12
C ASN A 53 -1.04 0.96 11.59
N TYR A 54 -0.05 0.31 10.98
CA TYR A 54 0.13 0.37 9.53
C TYR A 54 -0.97 -0.43 8.81
N LEU A 55 -1.31 -1.62 9.30
CA LEU A 55 -2.42 -2.43 8.80
C LEU A 55 -3.76 -1.68 8.91
N LYS A 56 -4.00 -1.03 10.05
CA LYS A 56 -5.17 -0.17 10.24
C LYS A 56 -5.23 0.95 9.20
N THR A 57 -4.13 1.67 9.00
CA THR A 57 -4.04 2.75 8.01
C THR A 57 -4.33 2.25 6.59
N MET A 58 -3.78 1.09 6.21
CA MET A 58 -4.09 0.46 4.92
C MET A 58 -5.56 0.07 4.79
N SER A 59 -6.17 -0.48 5.85
CA SER A 59 -7.58 -0.89 5.83
C SER A 59 -8.52 0.30 5.59
N ILE A 60 -8.26 1.44 6.25
CA ILE A 60 -9.02 2.68 6.06
C ILE A 60 -8.88 3.18 4.62
N GLY A 61 -7.65 3.21 4.09
CA GLY A 61 -7.42 3.66 2.70
C GLY A 61 -8.09 2.78 1.65
N LEU A 62 -8.17 1.46 1.88
CA LEU A 62 -8.87 0.51 1.01
C LEU A 62 -10.39 0.73 1.02
N GLU A 63 -10.97 0.98 2.19
CA GLU A 63 -12.38 1.34 2.34
C GLU A 63 -12.70 2.67 1.65
N GLU A 64 -11.90 3.72 1.90
CA GLU A 64 -12.15 5.05 1.35
C GLU A 64 -11.98 5.11 -0.17
N THR A 65 -10.97 4.43 -0.71
CA THR A 65 -10.59 4.54 -2.13
C THR A 65 -11.35 3.56 -3.03
N TYR A 66 -11.57 2.34 -2.55
CA TYR A 66 -12.13 1.24 -3.34
C TYR A 66 -13.44 0.71 -2.77
N HIS A 67 -13.93 1.27 -1.65
CA HIS A 67 -15.17 0.85 -1.00
C HIS A 67 -15.19 -0.65 -0.64
N LEU A 68 -14.01 -1.19 -0.30
CA LEU A 68 -13.91 -2.56 0.17
C LEU A 68 -14.53 -2.66 1.56
N ASP A 69 -15.44 -3.61 1.75
CA ASP A 69 -15.93 -3.92 3.08
C ASP A 69 -14.84 -4.62 3.91
N LYS A 70 -15.08 -4.71 5.22
CA LYS A 70 -14.13 -5.29 6.18
C LYS A 70 -13.77 -6.74 5.87
N LYS A 71 -14.73 -7.52 5.35
CA LYS A 71 -14.52 -8.92 4.99
C LYS A 71 -13.60 -9.03 3.79
N THR A 72 -13.86 -8.26 2.73
CA THR A 72 -13.06 -8.22 1.51
C THR A 72 -11.66 -7.68 1.80
N THR A 73 -11.55 -6.71 2.70
CA THR A 73 -10.25 -6.19 3.18
C THR A 73 -9.45 -7.27 3.90
N LEU A 74 -10.08 -8.05 4.79
CA LEU A 74 -9.45 -9.19 5.46
C LEU A 74 -8.96 -10.22 4.43
N GLU A 75 -9.83 -10.66 3.52
CA GLU A 75 -9.52 -11.65 2.48
C GLU A 75 -8.38 -11.18 1.57
N TYR A 76 -8.32 -9.87 1.27
CA TYR A 76 -7.24 -9.29 0.49
C TYR A 76 -5.90 -9.27 1.22
N LEU A 77 -5.88 -8.86 2.49
CA LEU A 77 -4.65 -8.65 3.26
C LEU A 77 -4.04 -9.96 3.78
N ILE A 78 -4.83 -10.96 4.19
CA ILE A 78 -4.31 -12.18 4.81
C ILE A 78 -3.36 -12.98 3.89
N GLU A 79 -3.57 -12.91 2.58
CA GLU A 79 -2.75 -13.62 1.60
C GLU A 79 -1.44 -12.89 1.24
N LYS A 80 -1.19 -11.69 1.78
CA LYS A 80 0.00 -10.91 1.43
C LYS A 80 1.25 -11.42 2.15
N PRO A 81 2.42 -11.45 1.47
CA PRO A 81 3.69 -11.75 2.13
C PRO A 81 3.93 -10.87 3.36
N GLY A 82 4.46 -11.45 4.43
CA GLY A 82 4.64 -10.77 5.72
C GLY A 82 3.41 -10.87 6.63
N ILE A 83 2.20 -11.04 6.08
CA ILE A 83 0.97 -11.29 6.86
C ILE A 83 0.64 -12.78 6.86
N LYS A 84 0.67 -13.39 5.67
CA LYS A 84 0.47 -14.82 5.49
C LYS A 84 1.41 -15.61 6.40
N ASP A 85 0.84 -16.55 7.13
CA ASP A 85 1.50 -17.41 8.14
C ASP A 85 2.04 -16.70 9.40
N ASN A 86 2.02 -15.35 9.44
CA ASN A 86 2.50 -14.55 10.57
C ASN A 86 1.37 -13.93 11.42
N MET A 87 0.14 -13.92 10.92
CA MET A 87 -1.02 -13.33 11.59
C MET A 87 -2.27 -14.19 11.37
N THR A 88 -3.15 -14.24 12.38
CA THR A 88 -4.43 -14.94 12.27
C THR A 88 -5.53 -14.02 11.73
N ASN A 89 -6.58 -14.62 11.16
CA ASN A 89 -7.75 -13.88 10.70
C ASN A 89 -8.40 -13.08 11.82
N GLU A 90 -8.48 -13.65 13.03
CA GLU A 90 -9.11 -13.01 14.18
C GLU A 90 -8.34 -11.75 14.59
N LYS A 91 -7.00 -11.83 14.62
CA LYS A 91 -6.15 -10.68 14.98
C LYS A 91 -6.22 -9.58 13.91
N LEU A 92 -6.18 -9.95 12.63
CA LEU A 92 -6.28 -8.99 11.54
C LEU A 92 -7.66 -8.32 11.51
N LEU A 93 -8.72 -9.08 11.77
CA LEU A 93 -10.08 -8.56 11.85
C LEU A 93 -10.28 -7.62 13.05
N GLU A 94 -9.64 -7.89 14.19
CA GLU A 94 -9.61 -6.97 15.33
C GLU A 94 -9.00 -5.61 14.92
N ILE A 95 -7.86 -5.62 14.22
CA ILE A 95 -7.20 -4.41 13.73
C ILE A 95 -8.10 -3.63 12.76
N ILE A 96 -8.69 -4.31 11.77
CA ILE A 96 -9.62 -3.70 10.79
C ILE A 96 -10.86 -3.09 11.47
N ASN A 97 -11.29 -3.63 12.61
CA ASN A 97 -12.45 -3.12 13.35
C ASN A 97 -12.12 -2.02 14.36
N SER A 98 -10.83 -1.80 14.65
CA SER A 98 -10.42 -0.83 15.65
C SER A 98 -10.55 0.60 15.10
N ASN A 99 -11.57 1.34 15.57
CA ASN A 99 -11.76 2.77 15.26
C ASN A 99 -10.75 3.64 16.00
#